data_AF-A0A1Y1N375-F1
#
_entry.id   AF-A0A1Y1N375-F1
#
_cell.length_a   1.000
_cell.length_b   1.000
_cell.length_c   1.000
_cell.angle_alpha   90.00
_cell.angle_beta   90.00
_cell.angle_gamma   90.00
#
_symmetry.space_group_name_H-M   'P 1'
#
loop_
_entity.id
_entity.type
_entity.pdbx_description
1 polymer ?
#
loop_
_entity_poly.entity_id
_entity_poly.type
_entity_poly.pdbx_seq_one_letter_code
_entity_poly.pdbx_strand_id
1 'polypeptide(L)'
;DYHELLTLRPLPFSQLLASFNFKSNSSIADFEAHNFRLFPRSLGQILEYAGTRELHLRFTLGRWDAETWGARPWDGTKEGGTGVELWAWMDAETDQQADENWLTLTNALSGLFCASLNFIDGTRTVRPALSFQPEGHHSSETLAKTRLLHGVLPHEVVCTENLTPFFEVIAMSWEGRHCKSFGWSQVV
;
A
#
# COMPACT_ATOMS: atom_id res chain seq x y z
N ASP A 1 3.59 14.74 10.59
CA ASP A 1 3.88 14.18 11.93
C ASP A 1 3.41 12.75 11.97
N TYR A 2 3.79 11.92 12.95
CA TYR A 2 3.11 10.62 13.06
C TYR A 2 1.69 10.86 13.59
N HIS A 3 0.67 10.32 12.91
CA HIS A 3 -0.71 10.33 13.38
C HIS A 3 -1.29 8.93 13.34
N GLU A 4 -2.06 8.59 14.37
CA GLU A 4 -2.83 7.36 14.47
C GLU A 4 -4.27 7.68 14.84
N LEU A 5 -5.21 6.89 14.31
CA LEU A 5 -6.64 7.02 14.59
C LEU A 5 -7.29 5.64 14.61
N LEU A 6 -7.94 5.31 15.71
CA LEU A 6 -8.84 4.17 15.82
C LEU A 6 -10.29 4.68 15.78
N THR A 7 -11.05 4.23 14.78
CA THR A 7 -12.50 4.43 14.69
C THR A 7 -13.20 3.13 14.99
N LEU A 8 -14.02 3.13 16.05
CA LEU A 8 -14.92 2.02 16.40
C LEU A 8 -16.36 2.42 16.06
N ARG A 9 -17.04 1.63 15.23
CA ARG A 9 -18.44 1.87 14.85
C ARG A 9 -19.26 0.58 15.03
N PRO A 10 -20.24 0.55 15.96
CA PRO A 10 -21.18 -0.56 16.05
C PRO A 10 -21.93 -0.77 14.73
N LEU A 11 -22.12 -2.03 14.36
CA LEU A 11 -22.87 -2.47 13.19
C LEU A 11 -24.10 -3.31 13.63
N PRO A 12 -25.11 -3.49 12.76
CA PRO A 12 -26.23 -4.39 13.03
C PRO A 12 -25.79 -5.82 13.37
N PHE A 13 -26.67 -6.55 14.06
CA PHE A 13 -26.44 -7.94 14.50
C PHE A 13 -25.23 -8.11 15.43
N SER A 14 -24.97 -7.12 16.29
CA SER A 14 -23.89 -7.12 17.31
C SER A 14 -22.46 -7.19 16.75
N GLN A 15 -22.27 -6.78 15.49
CA GLN A 15 -20.96 -6.67 14.85
C GLN A 15 -20.28 -5.32 15.18
N LEU A 16 -18.97 -5.24 15.01
CA LEU A 16 -18.17 -4.04 15.23
C LEU A 16 -17.22 -3.79 14.06
N LEU A 17 -17.31 -2.60 13.45
CA LEU A 17 -16.24 -2.10 12.59
C LEU A 17 -15.13 -1.53 13.49
N ALA A 18 -13.92 -2.06 13.35
CA ALA A 18 -12.68 -1.44 13.83
C ALA A 18 -11.83 -0.98 12.63
N SER A 19 -11.66 0.33 12.50
CA SER A 19 -10.83 0.95 11.47
C SER A 19 -9.61 1.61 12.10
N PHE A 20 -8.42 1.08 11.81
CA PHE A 20 -7.14 1.65 12.20
C PHE A 20 -6.54 2.42 11.02
N ASN A 21 -6.21 3.69 11.24
CA ASN A 21 -5.50 4.51 10.27
C ASN A 21 -4.17 4.97 10.87
N PHE A 22 -3.08 4.60 10.20
CA PHE A 22 -1.74 5.07 10.54
C PHE A 22 -1.23 5.94 9.41
N LYS A 23 -0.90 7.19 9.75
CA LYS A 23 -0.30 8.17 8.86
C LYS A 23 1.09 8.47 9.40
N SER A 24 1.99 7.50 9.23
CA SER A 24 3.43 7.66 9.48
C SER A 24 4.07 8.53 8.42
N ASN A 25 5.34 8.86 8.61
CA ASN A 25 5.81 10.15 8.21
C ASN A 25 7.38 10.22 8.23
N SER A 26 8.06 10.39 7.09
CA SER A 26 9.52 10.63 6.84
C SER A 26 9.79 11.51 5.58
N SER A 27 10.76 12.43 5.55
CA SER A 27 11.00 13.31 4.37
C SER A 27 11.75 12.61 3.22
N ILE A 28 11.78 13.20 2.00
CA ILE A 28 12.55 12.65 0.87
C ILE A 28 14.05 12.63 1.19
N ALA A 29 14.57 13.73 1.76
CA ALA A 29 15.98 13.80 2.17
C ALA A 29 16.31 12.80 3.29
N ASP A 30 15.38 12.52 4.21
CA ASP A 30 15.54 11.45 5.21
C ASP A 30 15.53 10.07 4.56
N PHE A 31 14.67 9.83 3.56
CA PHE A 31 14.60 8.58 2.82
C PHE A 31 15.90 8.31 2.06
N GLU A 32 16.39 9.27 1.30
CA GLU A 32 17.67 9.20 0.57
C GLU A 32 18.86 9.04 1.53
N ALA A 33 18.85 9.73 2.68
CA ALA A 33 19.83 9.56 3.75
C ALA A 33 19.65 8.27 4.58
N HIS A 34 18.75 7.37 4.19
CA HIS A 34 18.45 6.09 4.86
C HIS A 34 17.99 6.24 6.33
N ASN A 35 17.46 7.40 6.71
CA ASN A 35 16.96 7.73 8.05
C ASN A 35 15.54 7.21 8.30
N PHE A 36 15.39 5.88 8.27
CA PHE A 36 14.12 5.17 8.44
C PHE A 36 13.61 5.17 9.91
N ARG A 37 13.21 6.34 10.43
CA ARG A 37 12.68 6.48 11.81
C ARG A 37 11.23 6.04 11.98
N LEU A 38 10.37 6.34 11.00
CA LEU A 38 8.92 6.08 11.06
C LEU A 38 8.41 5.30 9.83
N PHE A 39 9.31 4.64 9.10
CA PHE A 39 8.98 3.84 7.95
C PHE A 39 9.80 2.54 8.00
N PRO A 40 9.25 1.35 7.72
CA PRO A 40 10.01 0.11 7.75
C PRO A 40 11.22 0.18 6.83
N ARG A 41 12.42 0.01 7.40
CA ARG A 41 13.68 0.05 6.64
C ARG A 41 13.71 -0.96 5.50
N SER A 42 13.22 -2.18 5.74
CA SER A 42 13.11 -3.25 4.74
C SER A 42 12.30 -2.78 3.53
N LEU A 43 11.12 -2.21 3.75
CA LEU A 43 10.28 -1.65 2.69
C LEU A 43 10.94 -0.45 2.00
N GLY A 44 11.66 0.40 2.74
CA GLY A 44 12.43 1.52 2.17
C GLY A 44 13.50 1.07 1.19
N GLN A 45 14.32 0.09 1.59
CA GLN A 45 15.37 -0.48 0.76
C GLN A 45 14.80 -1.20 -0.48
N ILE A 46 13.64 -1.86 -0.37
CA ILE A 46 12.94 -2.47 -1.52
C ILE A 46 12.48 -1.40 -2.51
N LEU A 47 11.88 -0.30 -2.03
CA LEU A 47 11.41 0.80 -2.88
C LEU A 47 12.57 1.47 -3.63
N GLU A 48 13.67 1.74 -2.94
CA GLU A 48 14.87 2.33 -3.54
C GLU A 48 15.49 1.38 -4.59
N TYR A 49 15.69 0.11 -4.23
CA TYR A 49 16.27 -0.90 -5.13
C TYR A 49 15.43 -1.14 -6.39
N ALA A 50 14.10 -1.13 -6.27
CA ALA A 50 13.17 -1.28 -7.39
C ALA A 50 12.77 0.04 -8.07
N GLY A 51 13.49 1.15 -7.82
CA GLY A 51 13.23 2.44 -8.46
C GLY A 51 11.80 2.99 -8.25
N THR A 52 11.16 2.66 -7.13
CA THR A 52 9.74 2.95 -6.90
C THR A 52 9.55 4.28 -6.16
N ARG A 53 8.96 5.27 -6.84
CA ARG A 53 8.67 6.62 -6.30
C ARG A 53 7.44 6.63 -5.41
N GLU A 54 6.40 5.89 -5.79
CA GLU A 54 5.15 5.77 -5.04
C GLU A 54 4.66 4.33 -5.11
N LEU A 55 4.21 3.80 -3.98
CA LEU A 55 3.71 2.42 -3.84
C LEU A 55 2.42 2.43 -3.03
N HIS A 56 1.42 1.72 -3.53
CA HIS A 56 0.21 1.40 -2.80
C HIS A 56 -0.04 -0.10 -2.86
N LEU A 57 -0.36 -0.67 -1.70
CA LEU A 57 -0.62 -2.09 -1.53
C LEU A 57 -1.83 -2.26 -0.62
N ARG A 58 -2.86 -2.94 -1.12
CA ARG A 58 -4.06 -3.32 -0.37
C ARG A 58 -4.11 -4.84 -0.25
N PHE A 59 -4.25 -5.32 0.97
CA PHE A 59 -4.75 -6.67 1.23
C PHE A 59 -6.20 -6.53 1.72
N THR A 60 -7.12 -7.37 1.27
CA THR A 60 -8.53 -7.29 1.68
C THR A 60 -9.13 -8.69 1.74
N LEU A 61 -9.75 -9.03 2.88
CA LEU A 61 -10.42 -10.31 3.11
C LEU A 61 -11.90 -10.09 3.39
N GLY A 62 -12.75 -11.00 2.91
CA GLY A 62 -14.19 -10.90 3.05
C GLY A 62 -14.85 -9.92 2.07
N ARG A 63 -16.08 -9.51 2.40
CA ARG A 63 -16.93 -8.63 1.60
C ARG A 63 -17.62 -7.62 2.52
N TRP A 64 -17.71 -6.37 2.08
CA TRP A 64 -18.57 -5.36 2.71
C TRP A 64 -20.03 -5.54 2.28
N ASP A 65 -20.94 -5.70 3.25
CA ASP A 65 -22.38 -5.63 3.02
C ASP A 65 -22.85 -4.16 3.09
N ALA A 66 -23.00 -3.53 1.93
CA ALA A 66 -23.45 -2.15 1.84
C ALA A 66 -24.94 -1.95 2.16
N GLU A 67 -25.77 -3.00 2.07
CA GLU A 67 -27.20 -2.94 2.38
C GLU A 67 -27.40 -2.92 3.90
N THR A 68 -26.65 -3.76 4.63
CA THR A 68 -26.75 -3.85 6.10
C THR A 68 -25.85 -2.83 6.83
N TRP A 69 -24.63 -2.57 6.35
CA TRP A 69 -23.63 -1.76 7.09
C TRP A 69 -23.49 -0.31 6.60
N GLY A 70 -24.17 0.03 5.51
CA GLY A 70 -24.16 1.34 4.86
C GLY A 70 -22.94 1.55 3.94
N ALA A 71 -22.62 2.81 3.66
CA ALA A 71 -21.45 3.16 2.86
C ALA A 71 -20.14 2.61 3.46
N ARG A 72 -19.20 2.21 2.58
CA ARG A 72 -17.86 1.78 2.99
C ARG A 72 -17.09 2.93 3.66
N PRO A 73 -16.23 2.63 4.64
CA PRO A 73 -15.22 3.58 5.10
C PRO A 73 -14.44 4.19 3.94
N TRP A 74 -14.16 5.49 4.01
CA TRP A 74 -13.40 6.22 2.99
C TRP A 74 -13.95 6.08 1.57
N ASP A 75 -15.26 5.89 1.41
CA ASP A 75 -15.96 5.63 0.14
C ASP A 75 -15.43 4.40 -0.63
N GLY A 76 -14.73 3.49 0.05
CA GLY A 76 -14.01 2.37 -0.56
C GLY A 76 -12.70 2.76 -1.27
N THR A 77 -12.19 3.97 -1.08
CA THR A 77 -10.90 4.40 -1.67
C THR A 77 -9.67 3.79 -1.01
N LYS A 78 -9.82 3.16 0.17
CA LYS A 78 -8.74 2.45 0.87
C LYS A 78 -9.01 0.93 1.03
N GLU A 79 -10.20 0.46 0.68
CA GLU A 79 -10.59 -0.97 0.72
C GLU A 79 -10.68 -1.53 -0.71
N GLY A 80 -9.97 -2.62 -0.99
CA GLY A 80 -9.92 -3.23 -2.33
C GLY A 80 -11.10 -4.17 -2.62
N GLY A 81 -11.01 -4.87 -3.75
CA GLY A 81 -11.67 -6.16 -3.89
C GLY A 81 -10.99 -7.22 -3.01
N THR A 82 -11.66 -8.34 -2.74
CA THR A 82 -11.05 -9.47 -2.01
C THR A 82 -9.75 -9.94 -2.69
N GLY A 83 -8.74 -10.28 -1.91
CA GLY A 83 -7.40 -10.64 -2.37
C GLY A 83 -6.39 -9.50 -2.18
N VAL A 84 -5.52 -9.30 -3.18
CA VAL A 84 -4.51 -8.22 -3.18
C VAL A 84 -4.66 -7.31 -4.40
N GLU A 85 -4.43 -6.02 -4.18
CA GLU A 85 -4.25 -5.00 -5.22
C GLU A 85 -2.97 -4.21 -4.95
N LEU A 86 -2.16 -4.03 -5.99
CA LEU A 86 -0.87 -3.35 -5.95
C LEU A 86 -0.76 -2.37 -7.12
N TRP A 87 -0.32 -1.14 -6.86
CA TRP A 87 0.10 -0.23 -7.92
C TRP A 87 1.27 0.66 -7.49
N ALA A 88 2.11 1.01 -8.46
CA ALA A 88 3.33 1.76 -8.24
C ALA A 88 3.63 2.73 -9.39
N TRP A 89 4.22 3.87 -9.03
CA TRP A 89 4.90 4.76 -9.98
C TRP A 89 6.40 4.48 -9.91
N MET A 90 6.94 3.97 -11.01
CA MET A 90 8.34 3.55 -11.12
C MET A 90 9.13 4.55 -11.94
N ASP A 91 10.32 4.92 -11.47
CA ASP A 91 11.29 5.76 -12.16
C ASP A 91 11.89 4.95 -13.32
N ALA A 92 11.45 5.23 -14.54
CA ALA A 92 11.78 4.44 -15.72
C ALA A 92 11.56 5.24 -17.01
N GLU A 93 12.62 5.39 -17.80
CA GLU A 93 12.53 6.14 -19.07
C GLU A 93 11.76 5.35 -20.14
N THR A 94 11.79 4.01 -20.06
CA THR A 94 11.11 3.09 -20.99
C THR A 94 10.15 2.14 -20.27
N ASP A 95 9.14 1.64 -20.99
CA ASP A 95 8.21 0.65 -20.42
C ASP A 95 8.90 -0.67 -20.07
N GLN A 96 9.92 -1.10 -20.83
CA GLN A 96 10.69 -2.31 -20.52
C GLN A 96 11.43 -2.18 -19.19
N GLN A 97 12.12 -1.06 -18.95
CA GLN A 97 12.78 -0.79 -17.68
C GLN A 97 11.76 -0.78 -16.52
N ALA A 98 10.55 -0.29 -16.77
CA ALA A 98 9.48 -0.29 -15.79
C ALA A 98 8.97 -1.72 -15.49
N ASP A 99 8.87 -2.61 -16.49
CA ASP A 99 8.51 -4.02 -16.28
C ASP A 99 9.60 -4.79 -15.51
N GLU A 100 10.88 -4.49 -15.75
CA GLU A 100 12.03 -5.07 -15.01
C GLU A 100 12.04 -4.60 -13.54
N ASN A 101 11.80 -3.31 -13.29
CA ASN A 101 11.63 -2.74 -11.94
C ASN A 101 10.39 -3.33 -11.24
N TRP A 102 9.29 -3.54 -11.96
CA TRP A 102 8.05 -4.13 -11.46
C TRP A 102 8.21 -5.59 -11.03
N LEU A 103 8.92 -6.39 -11.84
CA LEU A 103 9.29 -7.75 -11.47
C LEU A 103 10.18 -7.77 -10.21
N THR A 104 11.11 -6.81 -10.10
CA THR A 104 11.98 -6.67 -8.91
C THR A 104 11.17 -6.34 -7.66
N LEU A 105 10.26 -5.37 -7.75
CA LEU A 105 9.36 -4.97 -6.66
C LEU A 105 8.47 -6.12 -6.20
N THR A 106 7.73 -6.74 -7.13
CA THR A 106 6.74 -7.80 -6.81
C THR A 106 7.40 -9.01 -6.14
N ASN A 107 8.56 -9.45 -6.61
CA ASN A 107 9.33 -10.52 -5.96
C ASN A 107 9.79 -10.13 -4.54
N ALA A 108 10.32 -8.92 -4.35
CA ALA A 108 10.79 -8.46 -3.05
C ALA A 108 9.65 -8.29 -2.02
N LEU A 109 8.52 -7.72 -2.44
CA LEU A 109 7.33 -7.59 -1.58
C LEU A 109 6.71 -8.95 -1.25
N SER A 110 6.82 -9.95 -2.13
CA SER A 110 6.37 -11.32 -1.84
C SER A 110 7.08 -11.93 -0.65
N GLY A 111 8.41 -11.78 -0.62
CA GLY A 111 9.24 -12.23 0.51
C GLY A 111 9.00 -11.44 1.79
N LEU A 112 8.69 -10.13 1.68
CA LEU A 112 8.39 -9.30 2.85
C LEU A 112 7.04 -9.64 3.49
N PHE A 113 5.99 -9.84 2.68
CA PHE A 113 4.62 -10.03 3.17
C PHE A 113 4.14 -11.49 3.16
N CYS A 114 5.02 -12.46 2.91
CA CYS A 114 4.69 -13.89 2.79
C CYS A 114 3.52 -14.18 1.83
N ALA A 115 3.38 -13.35 0.80
CA ALA A 115 2.25 -13.35 -0.13
C ALA A 115 2.72 -13.54 -1.57
N SER A 116 1.86 -14.08 -2.43
CA SER A 116 2.20 -14.55 -3.78
C SER A 116 2.28 -13.43 -4.83
N LEU A 117 2.75 -12.24 -4.44
CA LEU A 117 2.75 -11.00 -5.26
C LEU A 117 3.59 -11.14 -6.54
N ASN A 118 4.53 -12.08 -6.56
CA ASN A 118 5.36 -12.48 -7.70
C ASN A 118 4.55 -13.14 -8.84
N PHE A 119 3.29 -13.51 -8.61
CA PHE A 119 2.35 -13.90 -9.68
C PHE A 119 1.69 -12.71 -10.40
N ILE A 120 1.97 -11.47 -9.97
CA ILE A 120 1.62 -10.24 -10.71
C ILE A 120 2.66 -10.01 -11.81
N ASP A 121 2.65 -10.90 -12.80
CA ASP A 121 3.48 -10.82 -14.00
C ASP A 121 2.91 -9.83 -15.04
N GLY A 122 3.59 -9.68 -16.18
CA GLY A 122 3.15 -8.80 -17.27
C GLY A 122 1.79 -9.16 -17.90
N THR A 123 1.22 -10.34 -17.62
CA THR A 123 -0.14 -10.73 -18.06
C THR A 123 -1.22 -10.26 -17.09
N ARG A 124 -0.86 -10.01 -15.82
CA ARG A 124 -1.73 -9.45 -14.77
C ARG A 124 -1.44 -7.98 -14.46
N THR A 125 -0.63 -7.33 -15.28
CA THR A 125 -0.21 -5.94 -15.09
C THR A 125 -0.81 -5.03 -16.16
N VAL A 126 -1.43 -3.95 -15.73
CA VAL A 126 -2.05 -2.92 -16.59
C VAL A 126 -1.47 -1.54 -16.26
N ARG A 127 -1.60 -0.59 -17.19
CA ARG A 127 -1.07 0.79 -17.08
C ARG A 127 -2.21 1.82 -17.14
N PRO A 128 -3.07 1.95 -16.11
CA PRO A 128 -4.33 2.73 -16.15
C PRO A 128 -4.10 4.24 -15.95
N ALA A 129 -3.30 4.86 -16.83
CA ALA A 129 -2.80 6.22 -16.70
C ALA A 129 -3.86 7.35 -16.66
N LEU A 130 -5.12 7.06 -17.01
CA LEU A 130 -6.24 8.01 -16.92
C LEU A 130 -7.10 7.84 -15.66
N SER A 131 -6.99 6.70 -14.96
CA SER A 131 -7.87 6.35 -13.83
C SER A 131 -7.19 6.54 -12.47
N PHE A 132 -5.86 6.53 -12.43
CA PHE A 132 -5.08 6.73 -11.22
C PHE A 132 -4.27 8.01 -11.34
N GLN A 133 -4.33 8.83 -10.31
CA GLN A 133 -3.44 9.97 -10.11
C GLN A 133 -2.55 9.66 -8.89
N PRO A 134 -1.27 10.08 -8.90
CA PRO A 134 -0.41 9.89 -7.75
C PRO A 134 -0.92 10.71 -6.56
N GLU A 135 -0.91 10.12 -5.36
CA GLU A 135 -1.27 10.81 -4.11
C GLU A 135 -0.09 11.67 -3.59
N GLY A 136 1.14 11.43 -4.05
CA GLY A 136 2.35 12.14 -3.63
C GLY A 136 2.60 13.48 -4.33
N HIS A 137 3.45 14.32 -3.71
CA HIS A 137 3.99 15.52 -4.36
C HIS A 137 5.13 15.15 -5.32
N HIS A 138 4.83 15.11 -6.62
CA HIS A 138 5.82 14.91 -7.69
C HIS A 138 5.92 16.15 -8.56
N SER A 139 7.13 16.52 -9.00
CA SER A 139 7.28 17.55 -10.03
C SER A 139 6.83 17.02 -11.40
N SER A 140 6.44 17.91 -12.32
CA SER A 140 6.05 17.52 -13.68
C SER A 140 7.16 16.77 -14.43
N GLU A 141 8.43 17.10 -14.13
CA GLU A 141 9.61 16.43 -14.68
C GLU A 141 9.77 15.01 -14.15
N THR A 142 9.54 14.79 -12.85
CA THR A 142 9.52 13.45 -12.25
C THR A 142 8.36 12.65 -12.83
N LEU A 143 7.16 13.22 -12.91
CA LEU A 143 5.99 12.54 -13.47
C LEU A 143 6.22 12.07 -14.91
N ALA A 144 6.86 12.89 -15.75
CA ALA A 144 7.23 12.53 -17.12
C ALA A 144 8.22 11.36 -17.23
N LYS A 145 9.00 11.09 -16.16
CA LYS A 145 9.93 9.95 -16.05
C LYS A 145 9.36 8.77 -15.27
N THR A 146 8.12 8.86 -14.78
CA THR A 146 7.48 7.75 -14.06
C THR A 146 6.51 6.97 -14.93
N ARG A 147 6.51 5.65 -14.76
CA ARG A 147 5.53 4.73 -15.37
C ARG A 147 4.65 4.14 -14.26
N LEU A 148 3.34 4.21 -14.44
CA LEU A 148 2.36 3.57 -13.55
C LEU A 148 2.16 2.12 -13.97
N LEU A 149 2.34 1.19 -13.03
CA LEU A 149 1.92 -0.20 -13.17
C LEU A 149 0.93 -0.56 -12.06
N HIS A 150 -0.09 -1.32 -12.40
CA HIS A 150 -1.16 -1.79 -11.52
C HIS A 150 -1.40 -3.28 -11.77
N GLY A 151 -1.63 -4.06 -10.72
CA GLY A 151 -1.99 -5.47 -10.83
C GLY A 151 -2.72 -6.00 -9.60
N VAL A 152 -3.40 -7.12 -9.79
CA VAL A 152 -4.34 -7.70 -8.80
C VAL A 152 -4.22 -9.23 -8.71
N LEU A 153 -4.41 -9.75 -7.50
CA LEU A 153 -4.53 -11.17 -7.18
C LEU A 153 -5.83 -11.42 -6.39
N PRO A 154 -6.99 -11.61 -7.06
CA PRO A 154 -8.28 -11.75 -6.40
C PRO A 154 -8.45 -13.00 -5.52
N HIS A 155 -7.53 -13.97 -5.63
CA HIS A 155 -7.56 -15.24 -4.92
C HIS A 155 -6.41 -15.40 -3.92
N GLU A 156 -5.69 -14.32 -3.61
CA GLU A 156 -4.63 -14.36 -2.60
C GLU A 156 -5.21 -14.61 -1.20
N VAL A 157 -4.63 -15.58 -0.48
CA VAL A 157 -5.03 -15.88 0.89
C VAL A 157 -4.37 -14.85 1.82
N VAL A 158 -5.16 -13.87 2.26
CA VAL A 158 -4.70 -12.84 3.19
C VAL A 158 -4.68 -13.41 4.62
N CYS A 159 -3.52 -13.85 5.08
CA CYS A 159 -3.30 -14.18 6.50
C CYS A 159 -3.02 -12.90 7.30
N THR A 160 -3.37 -12.90 8.59
CA THR A 160 -2.99 -11.79 9.50
C THR A 160 -1.48 -11.68 9.71
N GLU A 161 -0.75 -12.79 9.53
CA GLU A 161 0.72 -12.83 9.59
C GLU A 161 1.41 -12.11 8.43
N ASN A 162 0.74 -11.99 7.27
CA ASN A 162 1.24 -11.25 6.09
C ASN A 162 1.36 -9.74 6.37
N LEU A 163 0.80 -9.29 7.50
CA LEU A 163 0.76 -7.90 7.95
C LEU A 163 1.75 -7.63 9.08
N THR A 164 2.36 -8.67 9.66
CA THR A 164 3.36 -8.57 10.73
C THR A 164 4.45 -7.53 10.46
N PRO A 165 4.99 -7.37 9.22
CA PRO A 165 5.96 -6.31 8.92
C PRO A 165 5.44 -4.88 9.11
N PHE A 166 4.12 -4.67 9.06
CA PHE A 166 3.50 -3.41 9.47
C PHE A 166 3.20 -3.39 10.97
N PHE A 167 2.76 -4.50 11.58
CA PHE A 167 2.47 -4.57 13.02
C PHE A 167 3.71 -4.39 13.91
N GLU A 168 4.93 -4.68 13.45
CA GLU A 168 6.16 -4.32 14.17
C GLU A 168 6.30 -2.79 14.38
N VAL A 169 5.74 -1.96 13.50
CA VAL A 169 5.69 -0.49 13.67
C VAL A 169 4.63 -0.07 14.71
N ILE A 170 3.62 -0.92 14.95
CA ILE A 170 2.46 -0.62 15.80
C ILE A 170 2.75 -0.93 17.29
N ALA A 171 3.90 -1.55 17.60
CA ALA A 171 4.31 -1.91 18.96
C ALA A 171 5.12 -0.82 19.71
N MET A 172 5.33 0.37 19.14
CA MET A 172 6.16 1.44 19.74
C MET A 172 5.47 2.80 19.77
N SER A 173 5.59 3.51 20.89
CA SER A 173 5.14 4.90 21.04
C SER A 173 6.22 5.91 20.59
N TRP A 174 5.82 7.01 19.89
CA TRP A 174 6.62 8.21 19.47
C TRP A 174 7.68 8.03 18.33
N GLU A 175 8.04 9.03 17.48
CA GLU A 175 7.52 10.39 17.15
C GLU A 175 8.00 10.84 15.74
N GLY A 176 7.27 11.75 15.06
CA GLY A 176 7.85 12.76 14.14
C GLY A 176 8.18 12.55 12.63
N ARG A 177 7.18 12.81 11.73
CA ARG A 177 7.15 13.63 10.44
C ARG A 177 7.58 13.22 8.96
N HIS A 178 6.63 13.42 8.00
CA HIS A 178 6.45 13.40 6.48
C HIS A 178 5.74 12.20 5.66
N CYS A 179 4.45 12.30 5.28
CA CYS A 179 3.42 11.21 5.15
C CYS A 179 3.50 9.91 4.27
N LYS A 180 2.95 8.79 4.81
CA LYS A 180 2.34 7.61 4.13
C LYS A 180 1.12 7.08 4.92
N SER A 181 -0.01 6.80 4.27
CA SER A 181 -1.25 6.31 4.93
C SER A 181 -1.52 4.83 4.67
N PHE A 182 -1.64 4.03 5.72
CA PHE A 182 -2.24 2.69 5.66
C PHE A 182 -3.57 2.70 6.41
N GLY A 183 -4.61 2.17 5.77
CA GLY A 183 -5.95 1.99 6.35
C GLY A 183 -6.28 0.51 6.42
N TRP A 184 -6.60 0.03 7.63
CA TRP A 184 -7.09 -1.31 7.87
C TRP A 184 -8.48 -1.24 8.49
N SER A 185 -9.48 -1.75 7.78
CA SER A 185 -10.82 -2.01 8.29
C SER A 185 -10.97 -3.51 8.53
N GLN A 186 -11.21 -3.90 9.78
CA GLN A 186 -11.68 -5.24 10.10
C GLN A 186 -13.09 -5.15 10.66
N VAL A 187 -14.00 -5.93 10.08
CA VAL A 187 -15.32 -6.20 10.66
C VAL A 187 -15.17 -7.49 11.50
N VAL A 188 -15.63 -7.42 12.75
CA VAL A 188 -15.69 -8.55 13.70
C VAL A 188 -17.13 -8.74 14.14
#